data_AF-A0A7X0IE77-F1
#
_entry.id   AF-A0A7X0IE77-F1
#
_cell.length_a   1.000
_cell.length_b   1.000
_cell.length_c   1.000
_cell.angle_alpha   90.00
_cell.angle_beta   90.00
_cell.angle_gamma   90.00
#
_symmetry.space_group_name_H-M   'P 1'
#
loop_
_entity.id
_entity.type
_entity.pdbx_description
1 polymer ?
#
loop_
_entity_poly.entity_id
_entity_poly.type
_entity_poly.pdbx_seq_one_letter_code
_entity_poly.pdbx_strand_id
1 'polypeptide(L)'
;MLLLAPEEPFSFDGEAVDGPPRPARVLWPEAGRPASGEPPGHLRAELADAKACVRAGAHSSAVVAVRRLLEGVCADHGVTAVPLSAALRELRRRGLIEGRLLVWAEELRVIGNQAAHIRAGRVRAEDAADAVVLAEALLDYLYVYTPKYRELRNRRAAAGDPVREPSHVRVPDPLAVKLLRRSRITFYRHKYPYDPAQRKSREQIAADLGVPAERLVKAVLAYADGHVVLAVAPVSETVDLQALARTAGAGEARLAPAADLSRLGTGTISPLGLPLRVPAYVATAVTSQPTVYLASGRHGLELELRPDDLVRLLGARTAAIT
;
A
#
# COMPACT_ATOMS: atom_id res chain seq x y z
N MET A 1 -12.22 -1.00 28.60
CA MET A 1 -12.93 -0.17 29.60
C MET A 1 -14.36 -0.67 29.65
N LEU A 2 -14.67 -1.56 30.61
CA LEU A 2 -16.04 -1.97 30.91
C LEU A 2 -16.77 -0.74 31.46
N LEU A 3 -17.77 -0.26 30.73
CA LEU A 3 -18.67 0.78 31.25
C LEU A 3 -19.71 0.09 32.14
N LEU A 4 -19.40 0.01 33.43
CA LEU A 4 -20.41 -0.13 34.47
C LEU A 4 -21.02 1.27 34.67
N ALA A 5 -22.31 1.43 34.37
CA ALA A 5 -23.05 2.65 34.66
C ALA A 5 -23.46 2.68 36.15
N PRO A 6 -23.62 3.88 36.76
CA PRO A 6 -23.61 4.08 38.21
C PRO A 6 -24.95 3.75 38.89
N GLU A 7 -24.85 3.56 40.21
CA GLU A 7 -25.90 3.18 41.17
C GLU A 7 -27.07 4.18 41.30
N GLU A 8 -28.27 3.59 41.23
CA GLU A 8 -29.54 3.89 41.95
C GLU A 8 -30.37 5.16 41.57
N PRO A 9 -31.70 5.20 41.81
CA PRO A 9 -32.56 4.19 42.48
C PRO A 9 -33.86 3.84 41.73
N PHE A 10 -34.33 2.59 41.79
CA PHE A 10 -35.74 2.28 41.47
C PHE A 10 -36.28 1.14 42.35
N SER A 11 -37.43 1.41 42.98
CA SER A 11 -37.95 0.73 44.17
C SER A 11 -38.35 -0.74 43.95
N PHE A 12 -38.01 -1.57 44.93
CA PHE A 12 -38.51 -2.94 45.09
C PHE A 12 -39.87 -2.91 45.80
N ASP A 13 -40.95 -3.21 45.08
CA ASP A 13 -42.11 -3.83 45.72
C ASP A 13 -41.70 -5.27 46.06
N GLY A 14 -41.72 -5.57 47.35
CA GLY A 14 -41.13 -6.78 47.90
C GLY A 14 -41.76 -8.06 47.39
N GLU A 15 -40.97 -8.85 46.68
CA GLU A 15 -40.93 -10.29 46.84
C GLU A 15 -39.46 -10.71 46.86
N ALA A 16 -39.03 -11.27 48.00
CA ALA A 16 -37.72 -11.88 48.12
C ALA A 16 -37.66 -13.06 47.14
N VAL A 17 -36.89 -12.91 46.07
CA VAL A 17 -36.61 -14.00 45.13
C VAL A 17 -35.65 -14.95 45.82
N ASP A 18 -36.19 -15.89 46.59
CA ASP A 18 -35.42 -16.92 47.27
C ASP A 18 -34.96 -17.96 46.23
N GLY A 19 -33.68 -17.92 45.88
CA GLY A 19 -33.07 -18.80 44.91
C GLY A 19 -31.63 -18.39 44.59
N PRO A 20 -30.77 -19.34 44.17
CA PRO A 20 -29.39 -19.01 43.81
C PRO A 20 -29.39 -17.94 42.69
N PRO A 21 -28.44 -16.98 42.73
CA PRO A 21 -28.38 -15.92 41.72
C PRO A 21 -28.37 -16.54 40.33
N ARG A 22 -29.34 -16.15 39.50
CA ARG A 22 -29.41 -16.63 38.12
C ARG A 22 -28.12 -16.22 37.41
N PRO A 23 -27.48 -17.11 36.63
CA PRO A 23 -26.27 -16.76 35.90
C PRO A 23 -26.55 -15.57 34.98
N ALA A 24 -25.64 -14.59 34.97
CA ALA A 24 -25.75 -13.42 34.12
C ALA A 24 -25.88 -13.86 32.66
N ARG A 25 -26.98 -13.48 32.01
CA ARG A 25 -27.24 -13.76 30.60
C ARG A 25 -26.68 -12.62 29.77
N VAL A 26 -25.81 -12.92 28.82
CA VAL A 26 -25.35 -11.94 27.83
C VAL A 26 -26.54 -11.53 26.96
N LEU A 27 -26.98 -10.28 27.11
CA LEU A 27 -28.08 -9.70 26.33
C LEU A 27 -27.60 -9.18 24.97
N TRP A 28 -26.34 -8.73 24.89
CA TRP A 28 -25.76 -8.25 23.63
C TRP A 28 -24.22 -8.30 23.62
N PRO A 29 -23.60 -8.67 22.48
CA PRO A 29 -24.24 -9.31 21.32
C PRO A 29 -24.81 -10.69 21.71
N GLU A 30 -25.93 -11.08 21.11
CA GLU A 30 -26.57 -12.38 21.39
C GLU A 30 -25.53 -13.51 21.31
N ALA A 31 -25.52 -14.37 22.31
CA ALA A 31 -24.68 -15.56 22.34
C ALA A 31 -25.10 -16.50 21.20
N GLY A 32 -24.48 -16.30 20.04
CA GLY A 32 -24.77 -17.02 18.82
C GLY A 32 -24.46 -16.13 17.62
N ARG A 33 -23.20 -16.11 17.17
CA ARG A 33 -22.94 -15.72 15.79
C ARG A 33 -23.81 -16.65 14.91
N PRO A 34 -24.55 -16.15 13.92
CA PRO A 34 -25.33 -17.04 13.05
C PRO A 34 -24.43 -18.11 12.44
N ALA A 35 -24.94 -19.33 12.30
CA ALA A 35 -24.20 -20.53 11.88
C ALA A 35 -23.54 -20.43 10.49
N SER A 36 -23.84 -19.40 9.69
CA SER A 36 -23.17 -19.14 8.44
C SER A 36 -21.81 -18.48 8.66
N GLY A 37 -20.74 -19.24 8.39
CA GLY A 37 -19.37 -18.73 8.35
C GLY A 37 -18.53 -18.99 9.60
N GLU A 38 -18.75 -20.09 10.31
CA GLU A 38 -17.81 -20.49 11.37
C GLU A 38 -16.52 -21.06 10.79
N PRO A 39 -15.35 -20.71 11.37
CA PRO A 39 -14.12 -21.39 11.02
C PRO A 39 -14.21 -22.89 11.31
N PRO A 40 -13.55 -23.74 10.49
CA PRO A 40 -13.43 -25.18 10.74
C PRO A 40 -13.05 -25.50 12.19
N GLY A 41 -13.64 -26.57 12.74
CA GLY A 41 -13.48 -26.94 14.15
C GLY A 41 -12.02 -27.11 14.60
N HIS A 42 -11.17 -27.63 13.71
CA HIS A 42 -9.73 -27.76 13.97
C HIS A 42 -9.04 -26.40 14.13
N LEU A 43 -9.35 -25.39 13.29
CA LEU A 43 -8.79 -24.04 13.42
C LEU A 43 -9.28 -23.33 14.67
N ARG A 44 -10.54 -23.57 15.08
CA ARG A 44 -11.08 -23.03 16.35
C ARG A 44 -10.38 -23.64 17.56
N ALA A 45 -10.08 -24.93 17.54
CA ALA A 45 -9.33 -25.60 18.59
C ALA A 45 -7.92 -24.99 18.73
N GLU A 46 -7.22 -24.81 17.61
CA GLU A 46 -5.90 -24.15 17.58
C GLU A 46 -5.92 -22.74 18.19
N LEU A 47 -6.95 -21.96 17.88
CA LEU A 47 -7.11 -20.62 18.43
C LEU A 47 -7.39 -20.67 19.94
N ALA A 48 -8.21 -21.62 20.40
CA ALA A 48 -8.51 -21.79 21.81
C ALA A 48 -7.26 -22.19 22.61
N ASP A 49 -6.43 -23.07 22.05
CA ASP A 49 -5.14 -23.47 22.62
C ASP A 49 -4.20 -22.27 22.71
N ALA A 50 -4.06 -21.49 21.64
CA ALA A 50 -3.23 -20.28 21.65
C ALA A 50 -3.66 -19.29 22.74
N LYS A 51 -4.97 -19.05 22.89
CA LYS A 51 -5.53 -18.21 23.97
C LYS A 51 -5.26 -18.79 25.35
N ALA A 52 -5.34 -20.10 25.51
CA ALA A 52 -5.03 -20.77 26.78
C ALA A 52 -3.55 -20.60 27.13
N CYS A 53 -2.64 -20.74 26.16
CA CYS A 53 -1.22 -20.49 26.36
C CYS A 53 -0.94 -19.05 26.80
N VAL A 54 -1.60 -18.04 26.21
CA VAL A 54 -1.45 -16.65 26.65
C VAL A 54 -1.91 -16.46 28.10
N ARG A 55 -3.09 -17.00 28.47
CA ARG A 55 -3.60 -16.93 29.86
C ARG A 55 -2.70 -17.62 30.87
N ALA A 56 -2.02 -18.69 30.46
CA ALA A 56 -1.08 -19.44 31.29
C ALA A 56 0.34 -18.84 31.34
N GLY A 57 0.62 -17.74 30.63
CA GLY A 57 1.96 -17.14 30.54
C GLY A 57 2.93 -17.90 29.62
N ALA A 58 2.45 -18.89 28.87
CA ALA A 58 3.25 -19.69 27.93
C ALA A 58 3.35 -19.01 26.55
N HIS A 59 3.99 -17.82 26.50
CA HIS A 59 3.98 -16.93 25.34
C HIS A 59 4.60 -17.55 24.07
N SER A 60 5.72 -18.26 24.16
CA SER A 60 6.32 -18.92 23.00
C SER A 60 5.41 -20.00 22.42
N SER A 61 4.75 -20.78 23.29
CA SER A 61 3.79 -21.81 22.87
C SER A 61 2.56 -21.21 22.19
N ALA A 62 2.09 -20.06 22.68
CA ALA A 62 0.98 -19.33 22.04
C ALA A 62 1.32 -18.92 20.60
N VAL A 63 2.52 -18.38 20.38
CA VAL A 63 2.96 -17.94 19.05
C VAL A 63 3.14 -19.14 18.10
N VAL A 64 3.64 -20.28 18.59
CA VAL A 64 3.75 -21.51 17.79
C VAL A 64 2.37 -22.03 17.40
N ALA A 65 1.40 -22.03 18.33
CA ALA A 65 0.02 -22.40 18.04
C ALA A 65 -0.62 -21.48 16.98
N VAL A 66 -0.40 -20.17 17.09
CA VAL A 66 -0.84 -19.19 16.06
C VAL A 66 -0.24 -19.51 14.70
N ARG A 67 1.06 -19.83 14.63
CA ARG A 67 1.71 -20.19 13.36
C ARG A 67 1.07 -21.43 12.73
N ARG A 68 0.84 -22.48 13.51
CA ARG A 68 0.17 -23.71 13.06
C ARG A 68 -1.25 -23.43 12.56
N LEU A 69 -1.98 -22.55 13.26
CA LEU A 69 -3.29 -22.08 12.82
C LEU A 69 -3.21 -21.39 11.45
N LEU A 70 -2.28 -20.47 11.24
CA LEU A 70 -2.14 -19.75 9.97
C LEU A 70 -1.75 -20.68 8.81
N GLU A 71 -0.91 -21.68 9.07
CA GLU A 71 -0.60 -22.74 8.12
C GLU A 71 -1.85 -23.57 7.77
N GLY A 72 -2.66 -23.93 8.78
CA GLY A 72 -3.95 -24.60 8.60
C GLY A 72 -4.95 -23.77 7.77
N VAL A 73 -5.07 -22.47 8.05
CA VAL A 73 -5.88 -21.54 7.25
C VAL A 73 -5.44 -21.52 5.79
N CYS A 74 -4.14 -21.48 5.53
CA CYS A 74 -3.62 -21.50 4.16
C CYS A 74 -3.99 -22.81 3.46
N ALA A 75 -3.82 -23.95 4.14
CA ALA A 75 -4.16 -25.26 3.60
C ALA A 75 -5.66 -25.41 3.29
N ASP A 76 -6.54 -24.94 4.18
CA ASP A 76 -8.00 -24.95 4.00
C ASP A 76 -8.44 -24.15 2.76
N HIS A 77 -7.70 -23.08 2.42
CA HIS A 77 -7.91 -22.29 1.21
C HIS A 77 -7.11 -22.77 -0.01
N GLY A 78 -6.56 -24.00 0.03
CA GLY A 78 -5.82 -24.61 -1.08
C GLY A 78 -4.51 -23.89 -1.41
N VAL A 79 -3.83 -23.35 -0.39
CA VAL A 79 -2.53 -22.69 -0.49
C VAL A 79 -1.50 -23.48 0.32
N THR A 80 -0.56 -24.11 -0.38
CA THR A 80 0.48 -24.99 0.22
C THR A 80 1.90 -24.43 0.08
N ALA A 81 2.03 -23.15 -0.30
CA ALA A 81 3.33 -22.53 -0.52
C ALA A 81 4.15 -22.46 0.78
N VAL A 82 5.44 -22.80 0.69
CA VAL A 82 6.40 -22.71 1.80
C VAL A 82 7.46 -21.67 1.44
N PRO A 83 7.87 -20.78 2.38
CA PRO A 83 7.43 -20.65 3.78
C PRO A 83 6.04 -19.99 3.93
N LEU A 84 5.48 -19.97 5.15
CA LEU A 84 4.17 -19.37 5.46
C LEU A 84 3.97 -17.96 4.88
N SER A 85 5.01 -17.12 4.82
CA SER A 85 4.93 -15.79 4.18
C SER A 85 4.58 -15.85 2.69
N ALA A 86 5.03 -16.88 1.97
CA ALA A 86 4.66 -17.11 0.58
C ALA A 86 3.18 -17.52 0.47
N ALA A 87 2.69 -18.36 1.39
CA ALA A 87 1.29 -18.74 1.45
C ALA A 87 0.37 -17.54 1.73
N LEU A 88 0.72 -16.70 2.70
CA LEU A 88 -0.05 -15.49 3.01
C LEU A 88 -0.06 -14.49 1.84
N ARG A 89 1.07 -14.33 1.14
CA ARG A 89 1.14 -13.53 -0.10
C ARG A 89 0.24 -14.09 -1.20
N GLU A 90 0.16 -15.41 -1.33
CA GLU A 90 -0.72 -16.08 -2.28
C GLU A 90 -2.20 -15.88 -1.93
N LEU A 91 -2.58 -15.98 -0.64
CA LEU A 91 -3.94 -15.64 -0.19
C LEU A 91 -4.32 -14.21 -0.59
N ARG A 92 -3.39 -13.25 -0.43
CA ARG A 92 -3.61 -11.87 -0.87
C ARG A 92 -3.76 -11.77 -2.40
N ARG A 93 -2.92 -12.47 -3.16
CA ARG A 93 -2.98 -12.49 -4.64
C ARG A 93 -4.33 -13.03 -5.13
N ARG A 94 -4.87 -14.04 -4.44
CA ARG A 94 -6.22 -14.59 -4.69
C ARG A 94 -7.36 -13.69 -4.21
N GLY A 95 -7.06 -12.53 -3.61
CA GLY A 95 -8.06 -11.61 -3.07
C GLY A 95 -8.77 -12.14 -1.82
N LEU A 96 -8.19 -13.12 -1.12
CA LEU A 96 -8.76 -13.73 0.08
C LEU A 96 -8.42 -12.97 1.36
N ILE A 97 -7.35 -12.17 1.39
CA ILE A 97 -7.00 -11.31 2.54
C ILE A 97 -6.56 -9.91 2.09
N GLU A 98 -6.78 -8.90 2.93
CA GLU A 98 -6.36 -7.51 2.67
C GLU A 98 -4.88 -7.25 2.97
N GLY A 99 -4.35 -6.16 2.39
CA GLY A 99 -2.95 -5.78 2.54
C GLY A 99 -2.49 -5.50 3.98
N ARG A 100 -3.35 -4.91 4.82
CA ARG A 100 -3.01 -4.64 6.24
C ARG A 100 -2.84 -5.91 7.06
N LEU A 101 -3.69 -6.91 6.82
CA LEU A 101 -3.59 -8.22 7.48
C LEU A 101 -2.32 -8.96 7.07
N LEU A 102 -1.91 -8.85 5.80
CA LEU A 102 -0.64 -9.42 5.36
C LEU A 102 0.57 -8.77 6.04
N VAL A 103 0.62 -7.43 6.09
CA VAL A 103 1.74 -6.72 6.74
C VAL A 103 1.85 -7.12 8.20
N TRP A 104 0.73 -7.14 8.93
CA TRP A 104 0.74 -7.57 10.34
C TRP A 104 1.21 -9.02 10.51
N ALA A 105 0.79 -9.93 9.62
CA ALA A 105 1.26 -11.32 9.64
C ALA A 105 2.76 -11.47 9.32
N GLU A 106 3.30 -10.63 8.45
CA GLU A 106 4.74 -10.61 8.13
C GLU A 106 5.61 -10.07 9.28
N GLU A 107 5.11 -9.10 10.04
CA GLU A 107 5.76 -8.61 11.28
C GLU A 107 5.81 -9.71 12.35
N LEU A 108 4.68 -10.38 12.59
CA LEU A 108 4.59 -11.46 13.59
C LEU A 108 5.38 -12.72 13.20
N ARG A 109 5.70 -12.91 11.91
CA ARG A 109 6.58 -14.00 11.45
C ARG A 109 7.97 -13.92 12.07
N VAL A 110 8.50 -12.71 12.28
CA VAL A 110 9.83 -12.53 12.89
C VAL A 110 9.82 -13.08 14.32
N ILE A 111 8.77 -12.76 15.08
CA ILE A 111 8.54 -13.26 16.43
C ILE A 111 8.30 -14.77 16.44
N GLY A 112 7.51 -15.30 15.49
CA GLY A 112 7.24 -16.74 15.39
C GLY A 112 8.46 -17.59 15.02
N ASN A 113 9.37 -17.04 14.23
CA ASN A 113 10.66 -17.70 13.97
C ASN A 113 11.58 -17.66 15.19
N GLN A 114 11.54 -16.59 15.98
CA GLN A 114 12.26 -16.53 17.26
C GLN A 114 11.68 -17.54 18.26
N ALA A 115 10.35 -17.60 18.42
CA ALA A 115 9.68 -18.50 19.36
C ALA A 115 10.00 -20.00 19.14
N ALA A 116 10.30 -20.40 17.90
CA ALA A 116 10.61 -21.79 17.53
C ALA A 116 12.07 -22.21 17.81
N HIS A 117 12.97 -21.27 18.14
CA HIS A 117 14.37 -21.54 18.41
C HIS A 117 14.73 -21.27 19.87
N ILE A 118 15.22 -22.30 20.58
CA ILE A 118 15.59 -22.24 22.01
C ILE A 118 16.60 -21.11 22.34
N ARG A 119 17.40 -20.66 21.36
CA ARG A 119 18.41 -19.60 21.52
C ARG A 119 17.92 -18.18 21.21
N ALA A 120 16.71 -18.02 20.68
CA ALA A 120 16.16 -16.68 20.42
C ALA A 120 15.54 -16.11 21.72
N GLY A 121 15.57 -14.79 21.87
CA GLY A 121 15.09 -14.11 23.07
C GLY A 121 13.66 -14.49 23.46
N ARG A 122 13.32 -14.30 24.74
CA ARG A 122 11.97 -14.58 25.26
C ARG A 122 10.93 -13.75 24.50
N VAL A 123 9.87 -14.42 24.03
CA VAL A 123 8.68 -13.78 23.46
C VAL A 123 8.00 -12.96 24.55
N ARG A 124 7.67 -11.69 24.25
CA ARG A 124 6.97 -10.81 25.20
C ARG A 124 5.50 -11.20 25.29
N ALA A 125 4.88 -10.88 26.43
CA ALA A 125 3.45 -11.11 26.61
C ALA A 125 2.61 -10.34 25.58
N GLU A 126 3.02 -9.12 25.25
CA GLU A 126 2.41 -8.24 24.24
C GLU A 126 2.45 -8.90 22.86
N ASP A 127 3.61 -9.39 22.42
CA ASP A 127 3.78 -10.04 21.13
C ASP A 127 2.89 -11.29 20.98
N ALA A 128 2.79 -12.09 22.05
CA ALA A 128 1.94 -13.27 22.05
C ALA A 128 0.45 -12.92 22.04
N ALA A 129 0.04 -11.84 22.72
CA ALA A 129 -1.32 -11.34 22.67
C ALA A 129 -1.66 -10.82 21.26
N ASP A 130 -0.78 -10.03 20.65
CA ASP A 130 -0.96 -9.50 19.30
C ASP A 130 -1.04 -10.61 18.25
N ALA A 131 -0.25 -11.68 18.40
CA ALA A 131 -0.33 -12.86 17.55
C ALA A 131 -1.71 -13.54 17.59
N VAL A 132 -2.29 -13.67 18.78
CA VAL A 132 -3.65 -14.21 18.95
C VAL A 132 -4.69 -13.29 18.34
N VAL A 133 -4.59 -11.97 18.56
CA VAL A 133 -5.52 -10.99 17.96
C VAL A 133 -5.48 -11.05 16.43
N LEU A 134 -4.30 -11.15 15.83
CA LEU A 134 -4.19 -11.32 14.38
C LEU A 134 -4.88 -12.61 13.91
N ALA A 135 -4.65 -13.73 14.61
CA ALA A 135 -5.25 -15.02 14.26
C ALA A 135 -6.79 -14.95 14.30
N GLU A 136 -7.35 -14.32 15.34
CA GLU A 136 -8.79 -14.06 15.43
C GLU A 136 -9.30 -13.21 14.27
N ALA A 137 -8.63 -12.09 13.99
CA ALA A 137 -9.02 -11.19 12.92
C ALA A 137 -9.01 -11.87 11.54
N LEU A 138 -8.01 -12.72 11.29
CA LEU A 138 -7.92 -13.48 10.04
C LEU A 138 -9.03 -14.52 9.91
N LEU A 139 -9.33 -15.25 10.99
CA LEU A 139 -10.43 -16.21 10.98
C LEU A 139 -11.79 -15.52 10.78
N ASP A 140 -12.03 -14.41 11.48
CA ASP A 140 -13.25 -13.63 11.32
C ASP A 140 -13.36 -13.07 9.89
N TYR A 141 -12.26 -12.57 9.32
CA TYR A 141 -12.24 -12.05 7.96
C TYR A 141 -12.57 -13.12 6.91
N LEU A 142 -11.89 -14.27 6.98
CA LEU A 142 -11.98 -15.33 5.97
C LEU A 142 -13.28 -16.12 6.06
N TYR A 143 -13.71 -16.45 7.26
CA TYR A 143 -14.83 -17.36 7.46
C TYR A 143 -16.14 -16.63 7.76
N VAL A 144 -16.10 -15.47 8.42
CA VAL A 144 -17.34 -14.74 8.78
C VAL A 144 -17.64 -13.62 7.78
N TYR A 145 -16.71 -12.69 7.61
CA TYR A 145 -16.98 -11.47 6.84
C TYR A 145 -16.97 -11.71 5.33
N THR A 146 -16.07 -12.55 4.82
CA THR A 146 -16.01 -12.85 3.37
C THR A 146 -17.29 -13.53 2.86
N PRO A 147 -17.84 -14.57 3.52
CA PRO A 147 -19.12 -15.16 3.12
C PRO A 147 -20.29 -14.17 3.24
N LYS A 148 -20.40 -13.42 4.34
CA LYS A 148 -21.44 -12.39 4.50
C LYS A 148 -21.39 -11.33 3.39
N TYR A 149 -20.19 -10.90 3.02
CA TYR A 149 -20.00 -9.99 1.91
C TYR A 149 -20.45 -10.61 0.58
N ARG A 150 -20.12 -11.88 0.31
CA ARG A 150 -20.59 -12.61 -0.88
C ARG A 150 -22.12 -12.75 -0.91
N GLU A 151 -22.75 -13.07 0.21
CA GLU A 151 -24.22 -13.15 0.33
C GLU A 151 -24.89 -11.81 0.01
N LEU A 152 -24.37 -10.71 0.56
CA LEU A 152 -24.82 -9.35 0.23
C LEU A 152 -24.69 -9.07 -1.27
N ARG A 153 -23.53 -9.40 -1.87
CA ARG A 153 -23.29 -9.19 -3.31
C ARG A 153 -24.29 -9.98 -4.16
N ASN A 154 -24.52 -11.25 -3.83
CA ASN A 154 -25.44 -12.11 -4.55
C ASN A 154 -26.88 -11.59 -4.48
N ARG A 155 -27.32 -11.17 -3.29
CA ARG A 155 -28.65 -10.56 -3.10
C ARG A 155 -28.83 -9.27 -3.90
N ARG A 156 -27.83 -8.38 -3.91
CA ARG A 156 -27.91 -7.12 -4.67
C ARG A 156 -27.88 -7.35 -6.18
N ALA A 157 -27.06 -8.29 -6.65
CA ALA A 157 -27.03 -8.69 -8.05
C ALA A 157 -28.39 -9.27 -8.50
N ALA A 158 -29.03 -10.10 -7.67
CA ALA A 158 -30.37 -10.63 -7.94
C ALA A 158 -31.46 -9.55 -7.96
N ALA A 159 -31.27 -8.44 -7.24
CA ALA A 159 -32.20 -7.31 -7.21
C ALA A 159 -32.02 -6.32 -8.39
N GLY A 160 -31.10 -6.59 -9.33
CA GLY A 160 -30.82 -5.69 -10.46
C GLY A 160 -30.04 -4.42 -10.08
N ASP A 161 -29.64 -4.31 -8.82
CA ASP A 161 -28.83 -3.22 -8.30
C ASP A 161 -27.35 -3.50 -8.63
N PRO A 162 -26.70 -2.73 -9.52
CA PRO A 162 -25.30 -2.97 -9.84
C PRO A 162 -24.47 -2.76 -8.57
N VAL A 163 -23.96 -3.86 -8.01
CA VAL A 163 -22.92 -3.81 -6.98
C VAL A 163 -21.70 -3.20 -7.63
N ARG A 164 -21.50 -1.89 -7.43
CA ARG A 164 -20.24 -1.22 -7.79
C ARG A 164 -19.12 -2.03 -7.14
N GLU A 165 -18.21 -2.55 -7.96
CA GLU A 165 -17.00 -3.19 -7.43
C GLU A 165 -16.36 -2.25 -6.41
N PRO A 166 -15.82 -2.77 -5.30
CA PRO A 166 -15.10 -1.94 -4.35
C PRO A 166 -14.01 -1.24 -5.16
N SER A 167 -14.23 0.05 -5.40
CA SER A 167 -13.21 0.90 -5.97
C SER A 167 -12.03 0.75 -5.04
N HIS A 168 -10.99 0.01 -5.46
CA HIS A 168 -9.67 0.11 -4.86
C HIS A 168 -9.50 1.57 -4.51
N VAL A 169 -9.30 1.90 -3.22
CA VAL A 169 -9.16 3.28 -2.71
C VAL A 169 -8.58 4.11 -3.83
N ARG A 170 -9.42 4.97 -4.45
CA ARG A 170 -9.07 5.59 -5.73
C ARG A 170 -7.96 6.56 -5.43
N VAL A 171 -6.72 6.08 -5.46
CA VAL A 171 -5.56 6.90 -5.14
C VAL A 171 -5.62 8.05 -6.14
N PRO A 172 -5.71 9.31 -5.67
CA PRO A 172 -5.87 10.43 -6.57
C PRO A 172 -4.81 10.35 -7.65
N ASP A 173 -5.24 10.52 -8.91
CA ASP A 173 -4.29 10.50 -10.02
C ASP A 173 -3.20 11.57 -9.76
N PRO A 174 -1.92 11.26 -10.04
CA PRO A 174 -0.85 12.25 -9.93
C PRO A 174 -1.15 13.50 -10.76
N LEU A 175 -0.55 14.64 -10.40
CA LEU A 175 -0.78 15.92 -11.09
C LEU A 175 -0.49 15.83 -12.59
N ALA A 176 0.55 15.11 -13.00
CA ALA A 176 0.86 14.85 -14.41
C ALA A 176 -0.30 14.14 -15.13
N VAL A 177 -0.87 13.09 -14.53
CA VAL A 177 -2.01 12.34 -15.10
C VAL A 177 -3.26 13.22 -15.18
N LYS A 178 -3.52 14.03 -14.14
CA LYS A 178 -4.64 14.99 -14.15
C LYS A 178 -4.47 16.02 -15.26
N LEU A 179 -3.25 16.54 -15.46
CA LEU A 179 -2.93 17.50 -16.52
C LEU A 179 -3.15 16.89 -17.91
N LEU A 180 -2.58 15.72 -18.18
CA LEU A 180 -2.71 15.05 -19.49
C LEU A 180 -4.17 14.77 -19.84
N ARG A 181 -4.98 14.31 -18.88
CA ARG A 181 -6.41 14.10 -19.09
C ARG A 181 -7.17 15.40 -19.38
N ARG A 182 -6.90 16.46 -18.60
CA ARG A 182 -7.53 17.78 -18.81
C ARG A 182 -7.18 18.36 -20.18
N SER A 183 -5.95 18.16 -20.62
CA SER A 183 -5.45 18.63 -21.91
C SER A 183 -5.79 17.71 -23.09
N ARG A 184 -6.52 16.61 -22.86
CA ARG A 184 -6.94 15.63 -23.87
C ARG A 184 -5.78 15.08 -24.70
N ILE A 185 -4.63 14.87 -24.05
CA ILE A 185 -3.46 14.27 -24.68
C ILE A 185 -3.55 12.75 -24.57
N THR A 186 -3.19 12.04 -25.64
CA THR A 186 -3.06 10.59 -25.61
C THR A 186 -1.79 10.21 -24.86
N PHE A 187 -1.92 9.38 -23.83
CA PHE A 187 -0.79 8.88 -23.05
C PHE A 187 -1.08 7.47 -22.54
N TYR A 188 -0.01 6.73 -22.27
CA TYR A 188 -0.07 5.38 -21.71
C TYR A 188 0.54 5.35 -20.31
N ARG A 189 0.10 4.40 -19.49
CA ARG A 189 0.52 4.24 -18.09
C ARG A 189 1.33 2.96 -17.97
N HIS A 190 2.57 3.08 -17.49
CA HIS A 190 3.48 1.95 -17.35
C HIS A 190 3.82 1.76 -15.87
N LYS A 191 3.43 0.61 -15.32
CA LYS A 191 3.72 0.26 -13.93
C LYS A 191 5.03 -0.51 -13.86
N TYR A 192 5.82 -0.25 -12.83
CA TYR A 192 7.02 -1.03 -12.52
C TYR A 192 7.05 -1.39 -11.03
N PRO A 193 7.77 -2.47 -10.64
CA PRO A 193 7.92 -2.85 -9.24
C PRO A 193 8.64 -1.75 -8.44
N TYR A 194 7.96 -1.24 -7.40
CA TYR A 194 8.52 -0.27 -6.46
C TYR A 194 8.46 -0.82 -5.05
N ASP A 195 9.62 -0.85 -4.39
CA ASP A 195 9.78 -1.13 -2.97
C ASP A 195 10.35 0.13 -2.28
N PRO A 196 9.63 0.74 -1.32
CA PRO A 196 10.15 1.88 -0.56
C PRO A 196 11.47 1.63 0.15
N ALA A 197 11.77 0.37 0.52
CA ALA A 197 13.03 -0.02 1.15
C ALA A 197 14.20 -0.11 0.15
N GLN A 198 13.92 -0.19 -1.15
CA GLN A 198 14.92 -0.34 -2.21
C GLN A 198 14.72 0.74 -3.28
N ARG A 199 15.28 1.93 -3.04
CA ARG A 199 15.25 3.01 -4.03
C ARG A 199 16.06 2.63 -5.27
N LYS A 200 15.42 2.70 -6.43
CA LYS A 200 16.02 2.43 -7.74
C LYS A 200 16.47 3.72 -8.44
N SER A 201 17.56 3.65 -9.19
CA SER A 201 17.96 4.71 -10.13
C SER A 201 16.99 4.76 -11.32
N ARG A 202 16.99 5.85 -12.10
CA ARG A 202 16.12 5.93 -13.29
C ARG A 202 16.55 4.94 -14.38
N GLU A 203 17.82 4.63 -14.48
CA GLU A 203 18.37 3.61 -15.38
C GLU A 203 17.82 2.22 -15.01
N GLN A 204 17.75 1.90 -13.73
CA GLN A 204 17.14 0.66 -13.25
C GLN A 204 15.62 0.61 -13.55
N ILE A 205 14.92 1.75 -13.45
CA ILE A 205 13.50 1.85 -13.85
C ILE A 205 13.33 1.62 -15.35
N ALA A 206 14.22 2.15 -16.19
CA ALA A 206 14.21 1.90 -17.63
C ALA A 206 14.36 0.39 -17.92
N ALA A 207 15.30 -0.27 -17.23
CA ALA A 207 15.51 -1.70 -17.33
C ALA A 207 14.29 -2.52 -16.88
N ASP A 208 13.68 -2.19 -15.74
CA ASP A 208 12.46 -2.85 -15.25
C ASP A 208 11.27 -2.74 -16.23
N LEU A 209 11.20 -1.63 -16.95
CA LEU A 209 10.17 -1.36 -17.96
C LEU A 209 10.50 -1.99 -19.33
N GLY A 210 11.73 -2.48 -19.53
CA GLY A 210 12.20 -2.98 -20.82
C GLY A 210 12.29 -1.88 -21.89
N VAL A 211 12.57 -0.63 -21.49
CA VAL A 211 12.63 0.51 -22.42
C VAL A 211 14.06 1.06 -22.52
N PRO A 212 14.47 1.56 -23.69
CA PRO A 212 15.77 2.22 -23.85
C PRO A 212 15.90 3.45 -22.94
N ALA A 213 17.08 3.67 -22.35
CA ALA A 213 17.33 4.79 -21.44
C ALA A 213 17.25 6.15 -22.13
N GLU A 214 17.42 6.20 -23.45
CA GLU A 214 17.26 7.39 -24.30
C GLU A 214 15.80 7.85 -24.38
N ARG A 215 14.85 6.93 -24.17
CA ARG A 215 13.40 7.22 -24.19
C ARG A 215 12.84 7.55 -22.81
N LEU A 216 13.52 7.17 -21.73
CA LEU A 216 13.14 7.58 -20.38
C LEU A 216 13.76 8.94 -20.07
N VAL A 217 12.94 9.95 -19.75
CA VAL A 217 13.43 11.29 -19.47
C VAL A 217 13.57 11.54 -17.97
N LYS A 218 14.48 12.44 -17.61
CA LYS A 218 14.62 13.03 -16.28
C LYS A 218 14.30 14.52 -16.33
N ALA A 219 13.71 15.01 -15.25
CA ALA A 219 13.44 16.41 -15.02
C ALA A 219 14.43 16.94 -13.99
N VAL A 220 15.16 18.00 -14.35
CA VAL A 220 16.22 18.60 -13.54
C VAL A 220 15.90 20.09 -13.39
N LEU A 221 15.90 20.57 -12.16
CA LEU A 221 15.75 22.00 -11.89
C LEU A 221 17.14 22.62 -11.71
N ALA A 222 17.32 23.80 -12.28
CA ALA A 222 18.54 24.58 -12.22
C ALA A 222 18.23 26.05 -11.94
N TYR A 223 19.23 26.80 -11.49
CA TYR A 223 19.21 28.25 -11.46
C TYR A 223 19.98 28.78 -12.66
N ALA A 224 19.37 29.66 -13.45
CA ALA A 224 20.00 30.44 -14.50
C ALA A 224 19.98 31.91 -14.07
N ASP A 225 21.15 32.49 -13.78
CA ASP A 225 21.30 33.82 -13.12
C ASP A 225 20.31 34.03 -11.95
N GLY A 226 20.22 33.04 -11.06
CA GLY A 226 19.35 33.07 -9.89
C GLY A 226 17.87 32.72 -10.13
N HIS A 227 17.43 32.57 -11.38
CA HIS A 227 16.05 32.21 -11.72
C HIS A 227 15.91 30.69 -11.91
N VAL A 228 14.86 30.09 -11.34
CA VAL A 228 14.62 28.65 -11.48
C VAL A 228 14.15 28.33 -12.90
N VAL A 229 14.80 27.35 -13.52
CA VAL A 229 14.46 26.79 -14.83
C VAL A 229 14.36 25.27 -14.75
N LEU A 230 13.54 24.68 -15.63
CA LEU A 230 13.40 23.23 -15.78
C LEU A 230 14.14 22.77 -17.03
N ALA A 231 15.07 21.82 -16.88
CA ALA A 231 15.69 21.08 -17.97
C ALA A 231 15.13 19.66 -18.03
N VAL A 232 14.77 19.21 -19.23
CA VAL A 232 14.29 17.84 -19.49
C VAL A 232 15.24 17.17 -20.47
N ALA A 233 15.83 16.05 -20.05
CA ALA A 233 16.86 15.32 -20.78
C ALA A 233 16.60 13.82 -20.73
N PRO A 234 17.13 13.02 -21.67
CA PRO A 234 17.17 11.57 -21.52
C PRO A 234 17.91 11.16 -20.26
N VAL A 235 17.54 10.02 -19.68
CA VAL A 235 18.21 9.48 -18.49
C VAL A 235 19.66 9.12 -18.83
N SER A 236 19.90 8.63 -20.05
CA SER A 236 21.22 8.29 -20.60
C SER A 236 22.20 9.47 -20.77
N GLU A 237 21.72 10.72 -20.73
CA GLU A 237 22.53 11.90 -21.04
C GLU A 237 22.62 12.86 -19.84
N THR A 238 23.62 13.74 -19.78
CA THR A 238 23.78 14.71 -18.69
C THR A 238 23.44 16.11 -19.20
N VAL A 239 22.76 16.92 -18.38
CA VAL A 239 22.44 18.30 -18.78
C VAL A 239 23.72 19.14 -18.82
N ASP A 240 24.03 19.73 -19.97
CA ASP A 240 25.08 20.74 -20.12
C ASP A 240 24.58 22.08 -19.57
N LEU A 241 25.11 22.48 -18.43
CA LEU A 241 24.74 23.72 -17.75
C LEU A 241 25.16 24.98 -18.53
N GLN A 242 26.26 24.94 -19.29
CA GLN A 242 26.67 26.07 -20.11
C GLN A 242 25.75 26.23 -21.33
N ALA A 243 25.36 25.13 -21.96
CA ALA A 243 24.36 25.14 -23.02
C ALA A 243 22.99 25.60 -22.51
N LEU A 244 22.59 25.15 -21.32
CA LEU A 244 21.36 25.58 -20.66
C LEU A 244 21.38 27.09 -20.38
N ALA A 245 22.47 27.63 -19.81
CA ALA A 245 22.64 29.06 -19.55
C ALA A 245 22.49 29.90 -20.83
N ARG A 246 23.22 29.52 -21.90
CA ARG A 246 23.13 30.18 -23.21
C ARG A 246 21.71 30.15 -23.78
N THR A 247 21.03 29.02 -23.70
CA THR A 247 19.66 28.86 -24.18
C THR A 247 18.66 29.68 -23.36
N ALA A 248 18.92 29.80 -22.05
CA ALA A 248 18.14 30.62 -21.14
C ALA A 248 18.40 32.12 -21.28
N GLY A 249 19.48 32.52 -21.97
CA GLY A 249 19.92 33.91 -22.03
C GLY A 249 20.58 34.39 -20.74
N ALA A 250 21.14 33.46 -19.96
CA ALA A 250 21.81 33.71 -18.69
C ALA A 250 23.34 33.63 -18.84
N GLY A 251 24.07 34.35 -17.98
CA GLY A 251 25.52 34.29 -17.89
C GLY A 251 26.02 32.97 -17.30
N GLU A 252 25.29 32.41 -16.33
CA GLU A 252 25.60 31.12 -15.72
C GLU A 252 24.35 30.29 -15.42
N ALA A 253 24.54 28.97 -15.35
CA ALA A 253 23.53 28.06 -14.79
C ALA A 253 24.17 27.04 -13.84
N ARG A 254 23.45 26.70 -12.78
CA ARG A 254 23.85 25.72 -11.76
C ARG A 254 22.68 24.85 -11.35
N LEU A 255 22.93 23.59 -10.99
CA LEU A 255 21.88 22.70 -10.49
C LEU A 255 21.24 23.27 -9.21
N ALA A 256 19.92 23.14 -9.10
CA ALA A 256 19.23 23.47 -7.87
C ALA A 256 19.62 22.44 -6.78
N PRO A 257 20.02 22.87 -5.58
CA PRO A 257 20.38 21.98 -4.50
C PRO A 257 19.16 21.18 -4.03
N ALA A 258 19.39 19.94 -3.59
CA ALA A 258 18.32 19.03 -3.16
C ALA A 258 17.43 19.62 -2.05
N ALA A 259 17.97 20.48 -1.20
CA ALA A 259 17.23 21.19 -0.16
C ALA A 259 16.07 22.04 -0.73
N ASP A 260 16.28 22.69 -1.88
CA ASP A 260 15.28 23.54 -2.53
C ASP A 260 14.20 22.69 -3.21
N LEU A 261 14.54 21.48 -3.62
CA LEU A 261 13.65 20.52 -4.29
C LEU A 261 12.76 19.76 -3.30
N SER A 262 13.09 19.77 -2.01
CA SER A 262 12.35 19.05 -0.96
C SER A 262 10.85 19.42 -0.91
N ARG A 263 10.50 20.65 -1.31
CA ARG A 263 9.13 21.18 -1.36
C ARG A 263 8.30 20.64 -2.53
N LEU A 264 8.93 20.01 -3.53
CA LEU A 264 8.27 19.43 -4.70
C LEU A 264 7.74 18.01 -4.43
N GLY A 265 7.97 17.48 -3.23
CA GLY A 265 7.43 16.21 -2.75
C GLY A 265 8.45 15.08 -2.74
N THR A 266 8.10 13.99 -2.05
CA THR A 266 8.93 12.79 -1.84
C THR A 266 8.87 11.79 -3.01
N GLY A 267 8.17 12.13 -4.09
CA GLY A 267 8.02 11.33 -5.30
C GLY A 267 9.16 11.53 -6.30
N THR A 268 9.06 10.86 -7.45
CA THR A 268 9.90 11.16 -8.62
C THR A 268 9.47 12.50 -9.22
N ILE A 269 10.43 13.37 -9.55
CA ILE A 269 10.13 14.66 -10.17
C ILE A 269 9.59 14.41 -11.57
N SER A 270 8.31 14.72 -11.78
CA SER A 270 7.71 14.78 -13.10
C SER A 270 8.00 16.15 -13.72
N PRO A 271 8.36 16.23 -15.01
CA PRO A 271 8.37 17.53 -15.70
C PRO A 271 6.96 18.13 -15.78
N LEU A 272 5.91 17.30 -15.75
CA LEU A 272 4.53 17.74 -15.82
C LEU A 272 3.88 17.85 -14.43
N GLY A 273 3.07 18.88 -14.25
CA GLY A 273 2.31 19.06 -13.00
C GLY A 273 3.18 19.48 -11.81
N LEU A 274 4.34 20.10 -12.06
CA LEU A 274 5.09 20.83 -11.04
C LEU A 274 4.22 21.96 -10.45
N PRO A 275 4.26 22.20 -9.14
CA PRO A 275 3.54 23.31 -8.51
C PRO A 275 4.11 24.69 -8.92
N LEU A 276 5.36 24.72 -9.41
CA LEU A 276 6.04 25.92 -9.85
C LEU A 276 5.96 26.04 -11.38
N ARG A 277 5.52 27.20 -11.87
CA ARG A 277 5.62 27.54 -13.30
C ARG A 277 6.99 28.16 -13.54
N VAL A 278 7.82 27.48 -14.32
CA VAL A 278 9.18 27.92 -14.67
C VAL A 278 9.41 27.79 -16.18
N PRO A 279 10.32 28.58 -16.77
CA PRO A 279 10.80 28.34 -18.12
C PRO A 279 11.34 26.90 -18.23
N ALA A 280 10.89 26.20 -19.27
CA ALA A 280 11.25 24.81 -19.51
C ALA A 280 12.07 24.68 -20.79
N TYR A 281 13.11 23.84 -20.74
CA TYR A 281 13.99 23.53 -21.85
C TYR A 281 14.02 22.02 -22.03
N VAL A 282 13.71 21.56 -23.24
CA VAL A 282 13.67 20.13 -23.58
C VAL A 282 14.83 19.83 -24.53
N ALA A 283 15.66 18.85 -24.18
CA ALA A 283 16.78 18.45 -25.02
C ALA A 283 16.29 17.95 -26.38
N THR A 284 16.99 18.32 -27.46
CA THR A 284 16.68 17.86 -28.83
C THR A 284 16.67 16.33 -28.93
N ALA A 285 17.53 15.65 -28.16
CA ALA A 285 17.55 14.19 -28.05
C ALA A 285 16.21 13.59 -27.59
N VAL A 286 15.44 14.30 -26.73
CA VAL A 286 14.09 13.89 -26.30
C VAL A 286 13.09 13.99 -27.45
N THR A 287 13.14 15.08 -28.22
CA THR A 287 12.22 15.30 -29.35
C THR A 287 12.50 14.41 -30.55
N SER A 288 13.70 13.85 -30.66
CA SER A 288 14.07 12.90 -31.70
C SER A 288 13.53 11.48 -31.47
N GLN A 289 12.94 11.20 -30.29
CA GLN A 289 12.37 9.90 -29.96
C GLN A 289 10.93 9.76 -30.49
N PRO A 290 10.47 8.55 -30.87
CA PRO A 290 9.08 8.35 -31.31
C PRO A 290 8.07 8.60 -30.18
N THR A 291 8.39 8.13 -28.99
CA THR A 291 7.66 8.40 -27.73
C THR A 291 8.64 8.39 -26.57
N VAL A 292 8.28 9.10 -25.50
CA VAL A 292 9.12 9.27 -24.31
C VAL A 292 8.36 8.93 -23.04
N TYR A 293 9.10 8.43 -22.05
CA TYR A 293 8.61 8.02 -20.75
C TYR A 293 9.04 9.05 -19.70
N LEU A 294 8.11 9.53 -18.89
CA LEU A 294 8.40 10.44 -17.77
C LEU A 294 7.77 9.96 -16.47
N ALA A 295 8.35 10.43 -15.36
CA ALA A 295 7.80 10.20 -14.04
C ALA A 295 6.37 10.73 -13.96
N SER A 296 5.47 9.97 -13.33
CA SER A 296 4.10 10.45 -13.08
C SER A 296 4.00 11.44 -11.90
N GLY A 297 5.06 11.59 -11.10
CA GLY A 297 5.01 12.22 -9.77
C GLY A 297 4.80 11.22 -8.63
N ARG A 298 4.70 9.93 -8.96
CA ARG A 298 4.51 8.83 -8.01
C ARG A 298 5.42 7.66 -8.38
N HIS A 299 6.05 7.07 -7.36
CA HIS A 299 6.84 5.84 -7.51
C HIS A 299 6.00 4.66 -8.03
N GLY A 300 6.61 3.82 -8.87
CA GLY A 300 5.95 2.65 -9.48
C GLY A 300 5.06 2.97 -10.68
N LEU A 301 5.08 4.20 -11.21
CA LEU A 301 4.29 4.62 -12.37
C LEU A 301 5.03 5.65 -13.22
N GLU A 302 5.35 5.27 -14.46
CA GLU A 302 5.77 6.17 -15.54
C GLU A 302 4.62 6.40 -16.54
N LEU A 303 4.73 7.47 -17.33
CA LEU A 303 3.78 7.86 -18.35
C LEU A 303 4.50 7.93 -19.70
N GLU A 304 3.90 7.36 -20.74
CA GLU A 304 4.40 7.43 -22.12
C GLU A 304 3.53 8.36 -22.95
N LEU A 305 4.15 9.26 -23.72
CA LEU A 305 3.47 10.18 -24.64
C LEU A 305 4.42 10.62 -25.77
N ARG A 306 3.87 11.38 -26.73
CA ARG A 306 4.65 12.01 -27.79
C ARG A 306 5.50 13.18 -27.25
N PRO A 307 6.75 13.35 -27.70
CA PRO A 307 7.58 14.48 -27.26
C PRO A 307 6.97 15.85 -27.58
N ASP A 308 6.29 15.99 -28.73
CA ASP A 308 5.62 17.24 -29.14
C ASP A 308 4.57 17.68 -28.11
N ASP A 309 3.83 16.73 -27.56
CA ASP A 309 2.82 16.98 -26.54
C ASP A 309 3.45 17.40 -25.21
N LEU A 310 4.61 16.81 -24.86
CA LEU A 310 5.39 17.23 -23.70
C LEU A 310 5.88 18.67 -23.85
N VAL A 311 6.49 19.02 -24.99
CA VAL A 311 6.96 20.38 -25.28
C VAL A 311 5.81 21.39 -25.21
N ARG A 312 4.67 21.05 -25.85
CA ARG A 312 3.47 21.89 -25.87
C ARG A 312 2.88 22.12 -24.47
N LEU A 313 2.78 21.09 -23.64
CA LEU A 313 2.28 21.21 -22.28
C LEU A 313 3.18 22.03 -21.36
N LEU A 314 4.49 21.94 -21.57
CA LEU A 314 5.47 22.70 -20.82
C LEU A 314 5.60 24.15 -21.30
N GLY A 315 5.15 24.47 -22.52
CA GLY A 315 5.54 25.71 -23.20
C GLY A 315 7.06 25.80 -23.36
N ALA A 316 7.72 24.66 -23.58
CA ALA A 316 9.17 24.56 -23.51
C ALA A 316 9.85 25.03 -24.80
N ARG A 317 11.10 25.50 -24.66
CA ARG A 317 12.02 25.70 -25.78
C ARG A 317 12.84 24.43 -25.99
N THR A 318 12.94 23.96 -27.22
CA THR A 318 13.78 22.82 -27.59
C THR A 318 15.19 23.29 -27.91
N ALA A 319 16.21 22.63 -27.37
CA ALA A 319 17.61 23.02 -27.57
C ALA A 319 18.58 21.86 -27.30
N ALA A 320 19.80 21.95 -27.83
CA ALA A 320 20.88 21.03 -27.46
C ALA A 320 21.42 21.44 -26.08
N ILE A 321 20.88 20.82 -25.03
CA ILE A 321 21.21 21.08 -23.61
C ILE A 321 21.75 19.83 -22.90
N THR A 322 22.22 18.86 -23.68
CA THR A 322 22.79 17.59 -23.22
C THR A 322 24.05 17.25 -24.01
#